data_AF-A0A428DH10-F1
#
_entry.id   AF-A0A428DH10-F1
#
_cell.length_a   1.000
_cell.length_b   1.000
_cell.length_c   1.000
_cell.angle_alpha   90.00
_cell.angle_beta   90.00
_cell.angle_gamma   90.00
#
_symmetry.space_group_name_H-M   'P 1'
#
loop_
_entity.id
_entity.type
_entity.pdbx_description
1 polymer ?
#
loop_
_entity_poly.entity_id
_entity_poly.type
_entity_poly.pdbx_seq_one_letter_code
_entity_poly.pdbx_strand_id
1 'polypeptide(L)'
;MANDVILYRTDDGESAIELHLDNGTVWLTQQELAELFQTSKQNISKHIKAIFEDGELSEEATVNYKLTVQNEGNRSVQRNVAYYNLDMILAIGYRYIKNIFKKVKKS
;
A
#
# COMPACT_ATOMS: atom_id res chain seq x y z
N MET A 1 5.40 11.20 21.06
CA MET A 1 4.65 11.54 19.84
C MET A 1 3.68 10.41 19.61
N ALA A 2 2.38 10.68 19.62
CA ALA A 2 1.36 9.63 19.52
C ALA A 2 1.42 9.04 18.11
N ASN A 3 1.81 7.77 17.99
CA ASN A 3 1.58 7.01 16.78
C ASN A 3 0.10 6.62 16.80
N ASP A 4 -0.72 7.40 16.10
CA ASP A 4 -2.12 7.07 15.94
C ASP A 4 -2.20 5.93 14.90
N VAL A 5 -2.48 4.72 15.39
CA VAL A 5 -2.71 3.54 14.55
C VAL A 5 -4.21 3.32 14.47
N ILE A 6 -4.75 3.30 13.24
CA ILE A 6 -6.14 2.90 13.01
C ILE A 6 -6.14 1.43 12.60
N LEU A 7 -6.83 0.59 13.37
CA LEU A 7 -7.09 -0.79 12.97
C LEU A 7 -8.37 -0.83 12.11
N TYR A 8 -8.21 -1.05 10.81
CA TYR A 8 -9.34 -1.30 9.92
C TYR A 8 -9.57 -2.81 9.82
N ARG A 9 -10.77 -3.29 10.17
CA ARG A 9 -11.17 -4.68 9.91
C ARG A 9 -12.00 -4.74 8.64
N THR A 10 -11.76 -5.76 7.84
CA THR A 10 -12.65 -6.10 6.72
C THR A 10 -14.04 -6.48 7.27
N ASP A 11 -15.08 -6.26 6.46
CA ASP A 11 -16.47 -6.53 6.87
C ASP A 11 -16.73 -8.00 7.21
N ASP A 12 -15.92 -8.92 6.68
CA ASP A 12 -15.93 -10.35 7.01
C ASP A 12 -15.24 -10.68 8.35
N GLY A 13 -14.56 -9.72 8.97
CA GLY A 13 -13.85 -9.86 10.24
C GLY A 13 -12.55 -10.68 10.18
N GLU A 14 -12.19 -11.19 9.00
CA GLU A 14 -11.08 -12.14 8.81
C GLU A 14 -9.72 -11.41 8.69
N SER A 15 -9.70 -10.18 8.22
CA SER A 15 -8.49 -9.40 8.01
C SER A 15 -8.53 -8.08 8.78
N ALA A 16 -7.42 -7.74 9.41
CA ALA A 16 -7.23 -6.45 10.09
C ALA A 16 -5.96 -5.79 9.56
N ILE A 17 -6.07 -4.52 9.21
CA ILE A 17 -4.98 -3.74 8.63
C ILE A 17 -4.69 -2.60 9.59
N GLU A 18 -3.44 -2.52 10.02
CA GLU A 18 -2.95 -1.41 10.82
C GLU A 18 -2.57 -0.26 9.89
N LEU A 19 -3.27 0.86 10.02
CA LEU A 19 -3.01 2.08 9.29
C LEU A 19 -2.17 3.00 10.16
N HIS A 20 -0.96 3.31 9.71
CA HIS A 20 -0.12 4.31 10.37
C HIS A 20 -0.57 5.71 9.96
N LEU A 21 -1.05 6.51 10.91
CA LEU A 21 -1.24 7.94 10.68
C LEU A 21 0.04 8.70 10.98
N ASP A 22 0.43 9.51 10.01
CA ASP A 22 1.56 10.42 10.12
C ASP A 22 1.20 11.71 9.36
N ASN A 23 1.33 12.85 10.03
CA ASN A 23 0.95 14.17 9.52
C ASN A 23 -0.46 14.25 8.89
N GLY A 24 -1.44 13.54 9.45
CA GLY A 24 -2.83 13.59 8.99
C GLY A 24 -3.12 12.80 7.72
N THR A 25 -2.15 12.03 7.21
CA THR A 25 -2.38 11.04 6.15
C THR A 25 -2.05 9.63 6.66
N VAL A 26 -2.64 8.65 6.00
CA VAL A 26 -2.34 7.24 6.20
C VAL A 26 -1.16 6.83 5.31
N TRP A 27 -0.32 5.94 5.84
CA TRP A 27 0.80 5.34 5.13
C TRP A 27 0.74 3.83 5.20
N LEU A 28 0.92 3.16 4.05
CA LEU A 28 0.99 1.71 3.96
C LEU A 28 2.17 1.25 3.14
N THR A 29 2.81 0.17 3.58
CA THR A 29 3.76 -0.59 2.78
C THR A 29 3.07 -1.29 1.63
N GLN A 30 3.87 -1.74 0.67
CA GLN A 30 3.37 -2.53 -0.45
C GLN A 30 2.70 -3.85 -0.03
N GLN A 31 3.11 -4.41 1.11
CA GLN A 31 2.54 -5.65 1.64
C GLN A 31 1.14 -5.38 2.21
N GLU A 32 0.99 -4.33 3.02
CA GLU A 32 -0.31 -3.91 3.57
C GLU A 32 -1.30 -3.50 2.46
N LEU A 33 -0.83 -2.86 1.38
CA LEU A 33 -1.65 -2.62 0.19
C LEU A 33 -2.16 -3.93 -0.44
N ALA A 34 -1.32 -4.96 -0.48
CA ALA A 34 -1.70 -6.26 -1.04
C ALA A 34 -2.79 -6.93 -0.20
N GLU A 35 -2.68 -6.82 1.12
CA GLU A 35 -3.69 -7.29 2.07
C GLU A 35 -4.99 -6.49 1.96
N LEU A 36 -4.91 -5.16 1.90
CA LEU A 36 -6.06 -4.25 1.72
C LEU A 36 -6.89 -4.57 0.48
N PHE A 37 -6.24 -4.81 -0.64
CA PHE A 37 -6.92 -5.12 -1.90
C PHE A 37 -7.10 -6.62 -2.14
N GLN A 38 -6.79 -7.47 -1.15
CA GLN A 38 -6.85 -8.93 -1.22
C GLN A 38 -6.21 -9.46 -2.52
N THR A 39 -5.01 -8.97 -2.82
CA THR A 39 -4.30 -9.25 -4.06
C THR A 39 -2.83 -9.57 -3.80
N SER A 40 -2.07 -9.89 -4.84
CA SER A 40 -0.64 -10.16 -4.69
C SER A 40 0.18 -8.87 -4.67
N LYS A 41 1.28 -8.86 -3.91
CA LYS A 41 2.27 -7.78 -3.94
C LYS A 41 2.76 -7.47 -5.36
N GLN A 42 2.90 -8.48 -6.21
CA GLN A 42 3.27 -8.31 -7.61
C GLN A 42 2.20 -7.53 -8.40
N ASN A 43 0.91 -7.75 -8.12
CA ASN A 43 -0.16 -6.99 -8.76
C ASN A 43 -0.13 -5.52 -8.30
N ILE A 44 0.11 -5.28 -7.00
CA ILE A 44 0.33 -3.93 -6.47
C ILE A 44 1.51 -3.25 -7.18
N SER A 45 2.65 -3.93 -7.36
CA SER A 45 3.80 -3.36 -8.11
C SER A 45 3.41 -2.89 -9.51
N LYS A 46 2.58 -3.69 -10.22
CA LYS A 46 2.13 -3.33 -11.57
C LYS A 46 1.26 -2.09 -11.56
N HIS A 47 0.37 -1.96 -10.58
CA HIS A 47 -0.49 -0.79 -10.44
C HIS A 47 0.33 0.48 -10.14
N ILE A 48 1.24 0.42 -9.17
CA ILE A 48 2.13 1.55 -8.81
C ILE A 48 2.94 1.98 -10.02
N LYS A 49 3.58 1.03 -10.71
CA LYS A 49 4.38 1.32 -11.91
C LYS A 49 3.54 2.03 -12.98
N ALA A 50 2.34 1.52 -13.27
CA ALA A 50 1.47 2.11 -14.27
C ALA A 50 0.99 3.52 -13.86
N ILE A 51 0.70 3.77 -12.58
CA ILE A 51 0.31 5.10 -12.08
C ILE A 51 1.42 6.12 -12.33
N PHE A 52 2.69 5.76 -12.08
CA PHE A 52 3.83 6.63 -12.35
C PHE A 52 4.12 6.79 -13.83
N GLU A 53 4.03 5.71 -14.63
CA GLU A 53 4.20 5.78 -16.09
C GLU A 53 3.13 6.64 -16.77
N ASP A 54 1.90 6.61 -16.25
CA ASP A 54 0.80 7.45 -16.74
C ASP A 54 0.87 8.90 -16.22
N GLY A 55 1.83 9.21 -15.33
CA GLY A 55 2.01 10.54 -14.74
C GLY A 55 0.88 10.99 -13.82
N GLU A 56 0.06 10.06 -13.32
CA GLU A 56 -1.09 10.39 -12.47
C GLU A 56 -0.67 10.89 -11.09
N LEU A 57 0.44 10.36 -10.56
CA LEU A 57 1.03 10.76 -9.29
C LEU A 57 2.54 10.91 -9.43
N SER A 58 3.14 11.74 -8.58
CA SER A 58 4.60 11.83 -8.47
C SER A 58 5.10 10.97 -7.30
N GLU A 59 6.21 10.27 -7.51
CA GLU A 59 6.82 9.41 -6.49
C GLU A 59 7.23 10.23 -5.25
N GLU A 60 7.81 11.41 -5.46
CA GLU A 60 8.29 12.31 -4.39
C GLU A 60 7.18 12.78 -3.43
N ALA A 61 5.94 12.90 -3.92
CA ALA A 61 4.82 13.34 -3.10
C ALA A 61 4.08 12.18 -2.43
N THR A 62 4.20 10.97 -2.97
CA THR A 62 3.34 9.83 -2.61
C THR A 62 4.08 8.66 -1.97
N VAL A 63 5.42 8.67 -2.01
CA VAL A 63 6.27 7.62 -1.45
C VAL A 63 7.21 8.17 -0.40
N ASN A 64 7.23 7.50 0.75
CA ASN A 64 8.17 7.78 1.83
C ASN A 64 9.02 6.53 2.11
N TYR A 65 10.33 6.65 1.92
CA TYR A 65 11.28 5.58 2.18
C TYR A 65 11.77 5.65 3.61
N LYS A 66 11.39 4.68 4.44
CA LYS A 66 11.85 4.57 5.83
C LYS A 66 12.89 3.45 5.94
N LEU A 67 14.00 3.75 6.63
CA LEU A 67 15.01 2.76 6.99
C LEU A 67 14.48 1.90 8.13
N THR A 68 14.27 0.62 7.85
CA THR A 68 13.88 -0.36 8.86
C THR A 68 15.05 -1.29 9.14
N VAL A 69 15.40 -1.43 10.41
CA VAL A 69 16.39 -2.40 10.87
C VAL A 69 15.66 -3.68 11.27
N GLN A 70 15.88 -4.77 10.54
CA GLN A 70 15.47 -6.10 10.97
C GLN A 70 16.69 -6.87 11.44
N ASN A 71 16.59 -7.49 12.62
CA ASN A 71 17.60 -8.41 13.10
C ASN A 71 17.26 -9.82 12.61
N GLU A 72 17.99 -10.30 11.60
CA GLU A 72 17.90 -11.68 11.10
C GLU A 72 19.02 -12.50 11.75
N GLY A 73 18.70 -13.20 12.84
CA GLY A 73 19.68 -13.96 13.63
C GLY A 73 20.71 -13.06 14.30
N ASN A 74 22.00 -13.28 14.01
CA ASN A 74 23.11 -12.44 14.50
C ASN A 74 23.42 -11.22 13.62
N ARG A 75 22.65 -10.96 12.55
CA ARG A 75 22.92 -9.87 11.60
C ARG A 75 21.81 -8.84 11.63
N SER A 76 22.21 -7.58 11.76
CA SER A 76 21.34 -6.43 11.57
C SER A 76 21.30 -6.08 10.09
N VAL A 77 20.14 -6.23 9.46
CA VAL A 77 19.92 -5.93 8.05
C VAL A 77 19.08 -4.66 7.94
N GLN A 78 19.64 -3.62 7.34
CA GLN A 78 18.92 -2.41 6.99
C GLN A 78 18.22 -2.60 5.64
N ARG A 79 16.91 -2.35 5.60
CA ARG A 79 16.13 -2.31 4.35
C ARG A 79 15.43 -0.97 4.24
N ASN A 80 15.48 -0.36 3.06
CA ASN A 80 14.59 0.73 2.71
C ASN A 80 13.22 0.15 2.41
N VAL A 81 12.24 0.48 3.24
CA VAL A 81 10.85 0.10 3.04
C VAL A 81 10.11 1.32 2.51
N ALA A 82 9.48 1.16 1.36
CA ALA A 82 8.61 2.17 0.77
C ALA A 82 7.24 2.14 1.44
N TYR A 83 6.80 3.31 1.89
CA TYR A 83 5.45 3.58 2.38
C TYR A 83 4.74 4.48 1.38
N TYR A 84 3.47 4.17 1.12
CA TYR A 84 2.62 4.85 0.14
C TYR A 84 1.50 5.58 0.86
N ASN A 85 1.26 6.83 0.49
CA ASN A 85 0.26 7.68 1.14
C ASN A 85 -1.18 7.36 0.68
N LEU A 86 -2.14 8.14 1.18
CA LEU A 86 -3.55 8.01 0.83
C LEU A 86 -3.83 8.18 -0.68
N ASP A 87 -3.15 9.09 -1.37
CA ASP A 87 -3.37 9.30 -2.81
C ASP A 87 -3.04 8.05 -3.62
N MET A 88 -1.92 7.38 -3.28
CA MET A 88 -1.56 6.11 -3.90
C MET A 88 -2.58 5.01 -3.59
N ILE A 89 -3.04 4.92 -2.33
CA ILE A 89 -4.07 3.95 -1.92
C ILE A 89 -5.34 4.13 -2.77
N LEU A 90 -5.82 5.37 -2.91
CA LEU A 90 -7.02 5.69 -3.69
C LEU A 90 -6.84 5.41 -5.19
N ALA A 91 -5.68 5.76 -5.77
CA ALA A 91 -5.39 5.52 -7.18
C ALA A 91 -5.37 4.01 -7.51
N ILE A 92 -4.75 3.20 -6.65
CA ILE A 92 -4.77 1.73 -6.79
C ILE A 92 -6.20 1.21 -6.68
N GLY A 93 -6.97 1.66 -5.68
CA GLY A 93 -8.37 1.25 -5.47
C GLY A 93 -9.24 1.51 -6.70
N TYR A 94 -9.12 2.69 -7.31
CA TYR A 94 -9.83 3.01 -8.54
C TYR A 94 -9.46 2.08 -9.71
N ARG A 95 -8.16 1.81 -9.90
CA ARG A 95 -7.69 0.89 -10.95
C ARG A 95 -8.11 -0.56 -10.69
N TYR A 96 -8.16 -0.97 -9.43
CA TYR A 96 -8.59 -2.31 -9.03
C TYR A 96 -10.07 -2.55 -9.38
N ILE A 97 -10.94 -1.61 -8.99
CA ILE A 97 -12.38 -1.64 -9.33
C ILE A 97 -12.57 -1.68 -10.86
N LYS A 98 -11.87 -0.82 -11.60
CA LYS A 98 -11.92 -0.79 -13.08
C LYS A 98 -11.53 -2.15 -13.69
N ASN A 99 -10.54 -2.83 -13.13
CA ASN A 99 -10.11 -4.14 -13.60
C ASN A 99 -11.14 -5.24 -13.30
N ILE A 100 -11.82 -5.20 -12.16
CA ILE A 100 -12.93 -6.11 -11.84
C ILE A 100 -14.05 -5.94 -12.86
N PHE A 101 -14.50 -4.70 -13.13
CA PHE A 101 -15.55 -4.44 -14.11
C PHE A 101 -15.20 -4.94 -15.52
N LYS A 102 -13.93 -4.80 -15.94
CA LYS A 102 -13.47 -5.34 -17.23
C LYS A 102 -13.51 -6.87 -17.30
N LYS A 103 -13.22 -7.57 -16.21
CA LYS A 103 -13.31 -9.04 -16.15
C LYS A 103 -14.76 -9.50 -16.24
N VAL A 104 -15.67 -8.86 -15.52
CA VAL A 104 -17.11 -9.18 -15.54
C VAL A 104 -17.71 -9.00 -16.94
N LYS A 105 -17.33 -7.94 -17.68
CA LYS A 105 -17.82 -7.75 -19.06
C LYS A 105 -17.27 -8.72 -20.11
N LYS A 106 -16.21 -9.47 -19.79
CA LYS A 106 -15.58 -10.44 -20.70
C LYS A 106 -16.00 -11.88 -20.45
N SER A 107 -16.72 -12.14 -19.35
CA SER A 107 -17.23 -13.45 -18.97
C SER A 107 -18.69 -13.62 -19.36
#